data_AF-A0A849WIL5-F1
#
_entry.id   AF-A0A849WIL5-F1
#
_cell.length_a   1.000
_cell.length_b   1.000
_cell.length_c   1.000
_cell.angle_alpha   90.00
_cell.angle_beta   90.00
_cell.angle_gamma   90.00
#
_symmetry.space_group_name_H-M   'P 1'
#
loop_
_entity.id
_entity.type
_entity.pdbx_description
1 polymer ?
#
loop_
_entity_poly.entity_id
_entity_poly.type
_entity_poly.pdbx_seq_one_letter_code
_entity_poly.pdbx_strand_id
1 'polypeptide(L)'
;MKKQQKETSALNVLLFFLTPFIFLVIPHKAHAWSGRGHHVICSAAPHLIKNKELKEFLLQRPHTLGHLCNIPDIYWKSLGATANELGSPSHYIDPEVIGIKIQDIPLDFKKLEQEYSGKKNQFKPEKNIYSLAREMGSLWWRAQQFFDLTLNLKPAFAKSDLPKNFKEEQDEKLPFNQTTFKMIEYFGLIGHFIGDAAQPYHSTADFDGYESGHGGIHAYYEEMLVAQFSSEIEGDIVKNAKSLSKKQKAFLKGNSFIEQIKNLSTLSHSEIEIIKNKDPILKKSEVKKEKGMEIKTAAQRKPANEGFKIFKNIIITDMSRAALLIAQTWESSYEALGSPKLSAYKSYRYPFTPDFVEVNYVTNEASNKEIPNKDEKK
;
A
#
# COMPACT_ATOMS: atom_id res chain seq x y z
N MET A 1 68.62 -53.84 32.60
CA MET A 1 67.96 -54.36 33.81
C MET A 1 66.69 -53.55 34.06
N LYS A 2 65.53 -54.22 34.16
CA LYS A 2 64.27 -53.85 34.87
C LYS A 2 63.78 -52.38 34.72
N LYS A 3 62.54 -52.04 34.40
CA LYS A 3 61.23 -52.72 34.30
C LYS A 3 60.22 -51.62 33.89
N GLN A 4 59.21 -51.95 33.07
CA GLN A 4 57.78 -51.55 33.15
C GLN A 4 57.43 -50.03 33.16
N GLN A 5 56.40 -49.51 32.48
CA GLN A 5 55.13 -50.09 32.06
C GLN A 5 54.34 -49.09 31.18
N LYS A 6 53.51 -49.65 30.28
CA LYS A 6 52.19 -49.19 29.78
C LYS A 6 52.14 -47.94 28.90
N GLU A 7 51.39 -47.84 27.79
CA GLU A 7 50.47 -48.66 26.96
C GLU A 7 49.37 -47.70 26.51
N THR A 8 48.87 -47.92 25.28
CA THR A 8 47.57 -47.47 24.71
C THR A 8 47.40 -45.98 24.41
N SER A 9 46.65 -45.52 23.40
CA SER A 9 46.09 -46.04 22.14
C SER A 9 45.46 -44.78 21.47
N ALA A 10 45.60 -44.62 20.16
CA ALA A 10 44.51 -44.73 19.19
C ALA A 10 43.43 -43.62 19.22
N LEU A 11 43.22 -43.03 18.04
CA LEU A 11 41.99 -42.39 17.53
C LEU A 11 41.40 -41.18 18.28
N ASN A 12 41.35 -40.03 17.60
CA ASN A 12 40.28 -39.03 17.69
C ASN A 12 40.29 -38.23 16.38
N VAL A 13 39.60 -38.70 15.35
CA VAL A 13 38.24 -38.30 14.96
C VAL A 13 38.13 -36.79 14.74
N LEU A 14 38.20 -36.43 13.47
CA LEU A 14 37.91 -35.12 12.91
C LEU A 14 36.43 -34.79 13.17
N LEU A 15 36.13 -33.99 14.21
CA LEU A 15 34.79 -33.45 14.41
C LEU A 15 34.57 -32.28 13.45
N PHE A 16 33.95 -32.55 12.29
CA PHE A 16 33.25 -31.53 11.53
C PHE A 16 32.00 -31.12 12.30
N PHE A 17 32.04 -29.96 12.95
CA PHE A 17 30.84 -29.32 13.50
C PHE A 17 29.96 -28.85 12.33
N LEU A 18 28.99 -29.69 11.96
CA LEU A 18 27.81 -29.29 11.21
C LEU A 18 26.95 -28.41 12.11
N THR A 19 27.27 -27.11 12.19
CA THR A 19 26.39 -26.11 12.79
C THR A 19 25.16 -25.97 11.87
N PRO A 20 23.94 -26.29 12.32
CA PRO A 20 22.76 -26.00 11.55
C PRO A 20 22.63 -24.48 11.46
N PHE A 21 22.79 -23.94 10.25
CA PHE A 21 22.45 -22.55 9.94
C PHE A 21 20.93 -22.42 10.09
N ILE A 22 20.49 -22.07 11.29
CA ILE A 22 19.12 -21.65 11.55
C ILE A 22 18.98 -20.30 10.87
N PHE A 23 18.44 -20.29 9.64
CA PHE A 23 17.99 -19.08 8.98
C PHE A 23 16.85 -18.50 9.81
N LEU A 24 17.17 -17.52 10.65
CA LEU A 24 16.20 -16.60 11.22
C LEU A 24 15.53 -15.87 10.05
N VAL A 25 14.31 -16.29 9.73
CA VAL A 25 13.45 -15.61 8.76
C VAL A 25 13.12 -14.24 9.35
N ILE A 26 13.84 -13.21 8.91
CA ILE A 26 13.47 -11.82 9.21
C ILE A 26 12.11 -11.61 8.53
N PRO A 27 11.06 -11.17 9.25
CA PRO A 27 9.79 -10.84 8.63
C PRO A 27 10.02 -9.69 7.65
N HIS A 28 9.94 -9.97 6.36
CA HIS A 28 9.89 -8.93 5.33
C HIS A 28 8.62 -8.13 5.56
N LYS A 29 8.77 -6.84 5.89
CA LYS A 29 7.64 -5.92 5.92
C LYS A 29 7.16 -5.79 4.48
N ALA A 30 5.97 -6.32 4.19
CA ALA A 30 5.34 -6.11 2.89
C ALA A 30 5.06 -4.61 2.71
N HIS A 31 5.49 -4.08 1.57
CA HIS A 31 5.37 -2.69 1.18
C HIS A 31 4.63 -2.70 -0.15
N ALA A 32 3.37 -2.29 -0.15
CA ALA A 32 2.56 -2.35 -1.36
C ALA A 32 3.30 -1.66 -2.52
N TRP A 33 3.47 -2.34 -3.66
CA TRP A 33 4.23 -1.80 -4.81
C TRP A 33 5.69 -1.37 -4.55
N SER A 34 6.24 -1.63 -3.36
CA SER A 34 7.49 -1.08 -2.83
C SER A 34 7.60 0.47 -2.93
N GLY A 35 8.71 1.01 -2.40
CA GLY A 35 9.01 2.44 -2.47
C GLY A 35 8.93 3.02 -3.89
N ARG A 36 9.38 2.24 -4.89
CA ARG A 36 9.45 2.67 -6.28
C ARG A 36 8.07 2.67 -6.94
N GLY A 37 7.24 1.67 -6.73
CA GLY A 37 5.98 1.53 -7.45
C GLY A 37 4.98 2.61 -7.04
N HIS A 38 4.82 2.89 -5.74
CA HIS A 38 4.02 4.05 -5.30
C HIS A 38 4.50 5.36 -5.88
N HIS A 39 5.82 5.57 -5.85
CA HIS A 39 6.41 6.80 -6.37
C HIS A 39 6.01 7.05 -7.83
N VAL A 40 6.21 6.05 -8.68
CA VAL A 40 6.00 6.19 -10.14
C VAL A 40 4.51 6.21 -10.53
N ILE A 41 3.64 5.52 -9.77
CA ILE A 41 2.19 5.64 -9.94
C ILE A 41 1.75 7.08 -9.67
N CYS A 42 2.19 7.64 -8.54
CA CYS A 42 1.83 8.99 -8.09
C CYS A 42 2.50 10.10 -8.93
N SER A 43 3.69 9.88 -9.50
CA SER A 43 4.33 10.81 -10.44
C SER A 43 3.74 10.75 -11.85
N ALA A 44 3.21 9.59 -12.27
CA ALA A 44 2.52 9.44 -13.56
C ALA A 44 1.13 10.12 -13.59
N ALA A 45 0.40 10.11 -12.47
CA ALA A 45 -0.99 10.61 -12.41
C ALA A 45 -1.19 12.06 -12.89
N PRO A 46 -0.34 13.05 -12.55
CA PRO A 46 -0.43 14.42 -13.07
C PRO A 46 -0.49 14.52 -14.61
N HIS A 47 0.17 13.60 -15.33
CA HIS A 47 0.15 13.60 -16.80
C HIS A 47 -1.21 13.20 -17.40
N LEU A 48 -2.08 12.59 -16.59
CA LEU A 48 -3.40 12.08 -16.96
C LEU A 48 -4.55 13.03 -16.58
N ILE A 49 -4.28 14.07 -15.79
CA ILE A 49 -5.23 15.13 -15.43
C ILE A 49 -5.61 15.94 -16.68
N LYS A 50 -6.89 16.34 -16.77
CA LYS A 50 -7.42 17.18 -17.85
C LYS A 50 -7.45 18.65 -17.48
N ASN A 51 -7.82 18.99 -16.24
CA ASN A 51 -7.82 20.34 -15.72
C ASN A 51 -6.42 20.94 -15.81
N LYS A 52 -6.27 22.01 -16.61
CA LYS A 52 -4.97 22.58 -16.96
C LYS A 52 -4.23 23.16 -15.74
N GLU A 53 -4.92 23.91 -14.88
CA GLU A 53 -4.30 24.55 -13.72
C GLU A 53 -3.81 23.49 -12.72
N LEU A 54 -4.66 22.52 -12.38
CA LEU A 54 -4.28 21.44 -11.49
C LEU A 54 -3.11 20.62 -12.05
N LYS A 55 -3.19 20.28 -13.34
CA LYS A 55 -2.14 19.55 -14.05
C LYS A 55 -0.80 20.27 -13.97
N GLU A 56 -0.75 21.54 -14.38
CA GLU A 56 0.47 22.34 -14.37
C GLU A 56 1.05 22.48 -12.96
N PHE A 57 0.17 22.63 -11.96
CA PHE A 57 0.57 22.68 -10.56
C PHE A 57 1.22 21.37 -10.09
N LEU A 58 0.61 20.23 -10.37
CA LEU A 58 1.10 18.93 -9.88
C LEU A 58 2.28 18.39 -10.68
N LEU A 59 2.41 18.71 -11.97
CA LEU A 59 3.57 18.35 -12.81
C LEU A 59 4.89 18.95 -12.30
N GLN A 60 4.85 20.02 -11.51
CA GLN A 60 6.02 20.61 -10.88
C GLN A 60 6.40 19.94 -9.55
N ARG A 61 5.61 18.96 -9.08
CA ARG A 61 5.73 18.34 -7.76
C ARG A 61 5.80 16.79 -7.79
N PRO A 62 6.43 16.14 -8.80
CA PRO A 62 6.45 14.68 -8.86
C PRO A 62 7.20 14.08 -7.67
N HIS A 63 8.30 14.70 -7.23
CA HIS A 63 9.07 14.26 -6.06
C HIS A 63 8.26 14.31 -4.75
N THR A 64 7.49 15.39 -4.55
CA THR A 64 6.60 15.56 -3.40
C THR A 64 5.52 14.50 -3.38
N LEU A 65 4.83 14.32 -4.52
CA LEU A 65 3.73 13.36 -4.64
C LEU A 65 4.25 11.93 -4.45
N GLY A 66 5.36 11.58 -5.10
CA GLY A 66 5.98 10.27 -4.94
C GLY A 66 6.48 10.00 -3.52
N HIS A 67 6.98 11.01 -2.81
CA HIS A 67 7.36 10.90 -1.40
C HIS A 67 6.15 10.69 -0.49
N LEU A 68 5.12 11.54 -0.60
CA LEU A 68 3.90 11.45 0.21
C LEU A 68 3.15 10.13 0.00
N CYS A 69 3.14 9.64 -1.23
CA CYS A 69 2.57 8.35 -1.63
C CYS A 69 3.32 7.15 -1.00
N ASN A 70 4.49 7.36 -0.41
CA ASN A 70 5.24 6.35 0.31
C ASN A 70 5.16 6.48 1.84
N ILE A 71 4.68 7.61 2.37
CA ILE A 71 4.68 7.89 3.82
C ILE A 71 4.00 6.81 4.66
N PRO A 72 2.84 6.24 4.27
CA PRO A 72 2.22 5.17 5.05
C PRO A 72 3.16 3.99 5.29
N ASP A 73 4.00 3.68 4.30
CA ASP A 73 4.90 2.54 4.32
C ASP A 73 6.27 2.81 4.93
N ILE A 74 6.87 3.97 4.62
CA ILE A 74 8.25 4.27 5.02
C ILE A 74 8.33 4.98 6.38
N TYR A 75 7.27 5.67 6.78
CA TYR A 75 7.26 6.48 8.00
C TYR A 75 6.21 6.00 9.00
N TRP A 76 4.94 5.87 8.62
CA TRP A 76 3.89 5.53 9.60
C TRP A 76 4.09 4.14 10.23
N LYS A 77 4.57 3.16 9.45
CA LYS A 77 4.97 1.83 9.97
C LYS A 77 6.12 1.88 10.99
N SER A 78 6.82 3.00 11.13
CA SER A 78 7.91 3.21 12.10
C SER A 78 7.45 3.88 13.41
N LEU A 79 6.24 4.44 13.46
CA LEU A 79 5.73 5.25 14.60
C LEU A 79 5.31 4.43 15.83
N GLY A 80 5.63 3.14 15.88
CA GLY A 80 5.37 2.26 17.02
C GLY A 80 4.12 1.39 16.86
N ALA A 81 3.76 0.70 17.95
CA ALA A 81 2.76 -0.37 17.92
C ALA A 81 1.35 0.14 17.56
N THR A 82 0.92 1.28 18.13
CA THR A 82 -0.43 1.82 17.92
C THR A 82 -0.67 2.22 16.46
N ALA A 83 0.27 2.97 15.85
CA ALA A 83 0.18 3.35 14.45
C ALA A 83 0.21 2.12 13.53
N ASN A 84 1.01 1.10 13.86
CA ASN A 84 1.04 -0.15 13.10
C ASN A 84 -0.26 -0.96 13.23
N GLU A 85 -0.84 -1.05 14.42
CA GLU A 85 -2.06 -1.81 14.67
C GLU A 85 -3.26 -1.25 13.90
N LEU A 86 -3.35 0.08 13.80
CA LEU A 86 -4.42 0.75 13.06
C LEU A 86 -4.09 0.93 11.58
N GLY A 87 -2.82 1.20 11.26
CA GLY A 87 -2.36 1.52 9.92
C GLY A 87 -2.16 0.31 9.03
N SER A 88 -1.52 -0.77 9.54
CA SER A 88 -1.19 -1.94 8.70
C SER A 88 -2.42 -2.60 8.05
N PRO A 89 -3.55 -2.77 8.76
CA PRO A 89 -4.75 -3.34 8.14
C PRO A 89 -5.43 -2.41 7.12
N SER A 90 -4.98 -1.17 7.00
CA SER A 90 -5.50 -0.22 6.02
C SER A 90 -4.90 -0.37 4.62
N HIS A 91 -4.00 -1.34 4.42
CA HIS A 91 -3.33 -1.59 3.14
C HIS A 91 -3.96 -2.72 2.31
N TYR A 92 -4.90 -3.49 2.84
CA TYR A 92 -5.46 -4.65 2.14
C TYR A 92 -6.97 -4.84 2.38
N ILE A 93 -7.56 -5.73 1.58
CA ILE A 93 -8.91 -6.29 1.76
C ILE A 93 -8.85 -7.80 1.44
N ASP A 94 -9.18 -8.63 2.42
CA ASP A 94 -9.09 -10.08 2.36
C ASP A 94 -10.51 -10.69 2.35
N PRO A 95 -11.18 -10.75 1.18
CA PRO A 95 -12.55 -11.23 1.04
C PRO A 95 -12.77 -12.63 1.63
N GLU A 96 -11.75 -13.49 1.55
CA GLU A 96 -11.81 -14.88 1.99
C GLU A 96 -11.99 -15.00 3.51
N VAL A 97 -11.66 -13.97 4.29
CA VAL A 97 -11.86 -13.97 5.75
C VAL A 97 -13.33 -14.04 6.12
N ILE A 98 -14.19 -13.38 5.35
CA ILE A 98 -15.65 -13.36 5.55
C ILE A 98 -16.41 -14.26 4.56
N GLY A 99 -15.72 -14.86 3.60
CA GLY A 99 -16.29 -15.79 2.62
C GLY A 99 -17.19 -15.13 1.56
N ILE A 100 -17.04 -13.82 1.34
CA ILE A 100 -17.78 -13.08 0.31
C ILE A 100 -16.84 -12.79 -0.86
N LYS A 101 -17.33 -12.84 -2.10
CA LYS A 101 -16.54 -12.40 -3.26
C LYS A 101 -16.28 -10.89 -3.17
N ILE A 102 -15.08 -10.45 -3.56
CA ILE A 102 -14.68 -9.04 -3.41
C ILE A 102 -15.69 -8.04 -4.01
N GLN A 103 -16.28 -8.33 -5.17
CA GLN A 103 -17.28 -7.47 -5.81
C GLN A 103 -18.62 -7.40 -5.07
N ASP A 104 -18.88 -8.33 -4.17
CA ASP A 104 -20.15 -8.46 -3.44
C ASP A 104 -20.04 -7.88 -2.02
N ILE A 105 -18.84 -7.48 -1.56
CA ILE A 105 -18.64 -6.89 -0.22
C ILE A 105 -19.44 -5.57 -0.08
N PRO A 106 -20.36 -5.46 0.90
CA PRO A 106 -21.03 -4.21 1.25
C PRO A 106 -20.07 -3.05 1.55
N LEU A 107 -20.48 -1.81 1.25
CA LEU A 107 -19.63 -0.62 1.46
C LEU A 107 -19.82 0.03 2.83
N ASP A 108 -20.75 -0.45 3.66
CA ASP A 108 -21.00 0.04 5.01
C ASP A 108 -20.13 -0.74 6.02
N PHE A 109 -18.97 -0.18 6.36
CA PHE A 109 -18.00 -0.84 7.24
C PHE A 109 -18.61 -1.19 8.60
N LYS A 110 -19.40 -0.29 9.19
CA LYS A 110 -19.99 -0.51 10.51
C LYS A 110 -20.96 -1.69 10.50
N LYS A 111 -21.78 -1.81 9.44
CA LYS A 111 -22.66 -2.98 9.28
C LYS A 111 -21.87 -4.26 9.10
N LEU A 112 -20.80 -4.24 8.30
CA LEU A 112 -19.92 -5.40 8.16
C LEU A 112 -19.30 -5.80 9.49
N GLU A 113 -18.80 -4.83 10.25
CA GLU A 113 -18.17 -5.09 11.53
C GLU A 113 -19.17 -5.68 12.53
N GLN A 114 -20.39 -5.13 12.59
CA GLN A 114 -21.49 -5.69 13.40
C GLN A 114 -21.86 -7.10 12.97
N GLU A 115 -21.87 -7.37 11.67
CA GLU A 115 -22.26 -8.65 11.13
C GLU A 115 -21.20 -9.73 11.34
N TYR A 116 -19.91 -9.41 11.19
CA TYR A 116 -18.83 -10.40 11.14
C TYR A 116 -17.99 -10.49 12.41
N SER A 117 -18.04 -9.51 13.31
CA SER A 117 -17.36 -9.61 14.60
C SER A 117 -17.90 -10.78 15.42
N GLY A 118 -16.99 -11.59 15.96
CA GLY A 118 -17.28 -12.81 16.70
C GLY A 118 -17.60 -14.03 15.82
N LYS A 119 -17.78 -13.88 14.50
CA LYS A 119 -17.97 -15.02 13.59
C LYS A 119 -16.65 -15.74 13.32
N LYS A 120 -16.74 -16.98 12.82
CA LYS A 120 -15.56 -17.75 12.39
C LYS A 120 -14.91 -17.09 11.17
N ASN A 121 -13.59 -17.00 11.20
CA ASN A 121 -12.79 -16.63 10.03
C ASN A 121 -12.86 -17.76 9.00
N GLN A 122 -13.35 -17.46 7.80
CA GLN A 122 -13.57 -18.48 6.76
C GLN A 122 -12.26 -18.95 6.09
N PHE A 123 -11.21 -18.13 6.13
CA PHE A 123 -9.88 -18.48 5.63
C PHE A 123 -9.06 -19.27 6.67
N LYS A 124 -9.27 -18.99 7.96
CA LYS A 124 -8.64 -19.67 9.11
C LYS A 124 -9.71 -20.17 10.09
N PRO A 125 -10.39 -21.29 9.80
CA PRO A 125 -11.58 -21.76 10.54
C PRO A 125 -11.37 -22.06 12.02
N GLU A 126 -10.12 -22.19 12.46
CA GLU A 126 -9.73 -22.33 13.86
C GLU A 126 -9.76 -21.02 14.66
N LYS A 127 -9.97 -19.87 13.99
CA LYS A 127 -10.01 -18.54 14.59
C LYS A 127 -11.37 -17.87 14.40
N ASN A 128 -11.70 -16.98 15.33
CA ASN A 128 -12.79 -16.03 15.18
C ASN A 128 -12.26 -14.69 14.68
N ILE A 129 -13.13 -13.89 14.08
CA ILE A 129 -12.89 -12.50 13.71
C ILE A 129 -13.15 -11.66 14.96
N TYR A 130 -12.12 -11.09 15.56
CA TYR A 130 -12.21 -10.19 16.70
C TYR A 130 -12.27 -8.73 16.26
N SER A 131 -11.54 -8.38 15.20
CA SER A 131 -11.58 -7.05 14.59
C SER A 131 -11.70 -7.23 13.08
N LEU A 132 -12.81 -6.77 12.50
CA LEU A 132 -12.96 -6.89 11.05
C LEU A 132 -11.84 -6.15 10.32
N ALA A 133 -11.48 -4.96 10.80
CA ALA A 133 -10.39 -4.17 10.22
C ALA A 133 -9.07 -4.94 10.21
N ARG A 134 -8.69 -5.61 11.30
CA ARG A 134 -7.41 -6.32 11.41
C ARG A 134 -7.40 -7.63 10.63
N GLU A 135 -8.49 -8.37 10.62
CA GLU A 135 -8.54 -9.67 9.96
C GLU A 135 -8.85 -9.56 8.47
N MET A 136 -9.86 -8.79 8.08
CA MET A 136 -10.24 -8.59 6.68
C MET A 136 -9.49 -7.43 6.02
N GLY A 137 -8.96 -6.48 6.78
CA GLY A 137 -8.42 -5.25 6.21
C GLY A 137 -9.50 -4.18 5.98
N SER A 138 -9.06 -2.98 5.60
CA SER A 138 -9.93 -1.81 5.47
C SER A 138 -9.54 -0.81 4.39
N LEU A 139 -8.77 -1.24 3.39
CA LEU A 139 -8.18 -0.39 2.36
C LEU A 139 -9.14 0.62 1.72
N TRP A 140 -10.34 0.19 1.35
CA TRP A 140 -11.29 1.03 0.63
C TRP A 140 -11.78 2.20 1.48
N TRP A 141 -12.07 1.93 2.75
CA TRP A 141 -12.50 2.96 3.69
C TRP A 141 -11.35 3.88 4.08
N ARG A 142 -10.11 3.38 4.07
CA ARG A 142 -8.93 4.23 4.27
C ARG A 142 -8.75 5.23 3.13
N ALA A 143 -8.86 4.78 1.89
CA ALA A 143 -8.83 5.68 0.75
C ALA A 143 -9.98 6.71 0.86
N GLN A 144 -11.20 6.26 1.14
CA GLN A 144 -12.38 7.12 1.29
C GLN A 144 -12.19 8.17 2.40
N GLN A 145 -11.59 7.81 3.52
CA GLN A 145 -11.29 8.74 4.61
C GLN A 145 -10.44 9.92 4.13
N PHE A 146 -9.36 9.67 3.37
CA PHE A 146 -8.52 10.77 2.86
C PHE A 146 -9.20 11.59 1.76
N PHE A 147 -10.07 10.97 0.96
CA PHE A 147 -10.93 11.69 0.04
C PHE A 147 -11.86 12.65 0.80
N ASP A 148 -12.55 12.18 1.84
CA ASP A 148 -13.44 13.01 2.66
C ASP A 148 -12.68 14.15 3.37
N LEU A 149 -11.50 13.84 3.95
CA LEU A 149 -10.62 14.84 4.55
C LEU A 149 -10.20 15.92 3.54
N THR A 150 -9.95 15.53 2.30
CA THR A 150 -9.67 16.46 1.21
C THR A 150 -10.86 17.37 0.98
N LEU A 151 -12.06 16.83 0.78
CA LEU A 151 -13.26 17.62 0.51
C LEU A 151 -13.59 18.59 1.67
N ASN A 152 -13.29 18.19 2.90
CA ASN A 152 -13.46 19.03 4.09
C ASN A 152 -12.54 20.26 4.14
N LEU A 153 -11.56 20.39 3.22
CA LEU A 153 -10.76 21.61 3.08
C LEU A 153 -11.52 22.76 2.39
N LYS A 154 -12.67 22.50 1.77
CA LYS A 154 -13.43 23.51 1.01
C LYS A 154 -13.73 24.80 1.81
N PRO A 155 -14.22 24.74 3.06
CA PRO A 155 -14.48 25.96 3.83
C PRO A 155 -13.20 26.74 4.15
N ALA A 156 -12.06 26.05 4.32
CA ALA A 156 -10.78 26.70 4.57
C ALA A 156 -10.29 27.46 3.32
N PHE A 157 -10.39 26.86 2.13
CA PHE A 157 -10.10 27.56 0.88
C PHE A 157 -11.02 28.78 0.67
N ALA A 158 -12.33 28.63 0.90
CA ALA A 158 -13.29 29.72 0.71
C ALA A 158 -13.06 30.93 1.63
N LYS A 159 -12.44 30.71 2.80
CA LYS A 159 -12.15 31.76 3.79
C LYS A 159 -10.73 32.32 3.69
N SER A 160 -9.86 31.69 2.91
CA SER A 160 -8.45 32.07 2.84
C SER A 160 -8.23 33.17 1.81
N ASP A 161 -7.53 34.23 2.22
CA ASP A 161 -7.01 35.21 1.29
C ASP A 161 -5.85 34.61 0.48
N LEU A 162 -5.77 34.97 -0.81
CA LEU A 162 -4.62 34.64 -1.64
C LEU A 162 -3.38 35.40 -1.15
N PRO A 163 -2.19 34.79 -1.18
CA PRO A 163 -0.93 35.50 -1.01
C PRO A 163 -0.85 36.72 -1.95
N LYS A 164 -0.45 37.88 -1.40
CA LYS A 164 -0.41 39.15 -2.14
C LYS A 164 0.98 39.49 -2.69
N ASN A 165 2.01 38.84 -2.18
CA ASN A 165 3.41 39.12 -2.51
C ASN A 165 4.28 37.89 -2.25
N PHE A 166 5.51 37.91 -2.76
CA PHE A 166 6.47 36.81 -2.64
C PHE A 166 6.72 36.33 -1.21
N LYS A 167 6.67 37.23 -0.21
CA LYS A 167 6.85 36.86 1.20
C LYS A 167 5.67 36.01 1.69
N GLU A 168 4.44 36.41 1.37
CA GLU A 168 3.24 35.65 1.70
C GLU A 168 3.13 34.33 0.92
N GLU A 169 3.61 34.28 -0.32
CA GLU A 169 3.61 33.05 -1.14
C GLU A 169 4.45 31.92 -0.51
N GLN A 170 5.40 32.28 0.37
CA GLN A 170 6.25 31.35 1.11
C GLN A 170 5.89 31.24 2.61
N ASP A 171 4.91 32.00 3.09
CA ASP A 171 4.54 32.00 4.50
C ASP A 171 3.73 30.74 4.84
N GLU A 172 4.33 29.81 5.59
CA GLU A 172 3.68 28.57 6.02
C GLU A 172 2.55 28.78 7.05
N LYS A 173 2.41 30.00 7.59
CA LYS A 173 1.32 30.36 8.50
C LYS A 173 0.13 30.95 7.77
N LEU A 174 0.26 31.26 6.48
CA LEU A 174 -0.85 31.79 5.70
C LEU A 174 -1.92 30.70 5.50
N PRO A 175 -3.20 30.95 5.83
CA PRO A 175 -4.27 29.95 5.73
C PRO A 175 -4.37 29.28 4.35
N PHE A 176 -4.20 30.05 3.27
CA PHE A 176 -4.20 29.50 1.91
C PHE A 176 -3.07 28.47 1.74
N ASN A 177 -1.85 28.81 2.14
CA ASN A 177 -0.69 27.93 1.99
C ASN A 177 -0.84 26.66 2.84
N GLN A 178 -1.33 26.77 4.07
CA GLN A 178 -1.61 25.61 4.93
C GLN A 178 -2.67 24.69 4.32
N THR A 179 -3.73 25.27 3.76
CA THR A 179 -4.81 24.51 3.13
C THR A 179 -4.35 23.82 1.84
N THR A 180 -3.59 24.53 0.99
CA THR A 180 -2.96 23.94 -0.20
C THR A 180 -1.97 22.83 0.17
N PHE A 181 -1.20 23.04 1.24
CA PHE A 181 -0.27 22.03 1.74
C PHE A 181 -1.01 20.76 2.19
N LYS A 182 -2.07 20.88 2.99
CA LYS A 182 -2.91 19.74 3.40
C LYS A 182 -3.58 19.04 2.22
N MET A 183 -4.01 19.77 1.20
CA MET A 183 -4.53 19.18 -0.03
C MET A 183 -3.49 18.28 -0.72
N ILE A 184 -2.23 18.72 -0.83
CA ILE A 184 -1.15 17.94 -1.44
C ILE A 184 -0.84 16.69 -0.58
N GLU A 185 -0.80 16.82 0.74
CA GLU A 185 -0.62 15.68 1.65
C GLU A 185 -1.69 14.62 1.43
N TYR A 186 -2.97 15.01 1.45
CA TYR A 186 -4.07 14.08 1.23
C TYR A 186 -4.07 13.50 -0.18
N PHE A 187 -3.67 14.26 -1.21
CA PHE A 187 -3.50 13.73 -2.56
C PHE A 187 -2.48 12.59 -2.62
N GLY A 188 -1.31 12.76 -1.99
CA GLY A 188 -0.31 11.70 -1.92
C GLY A 188 -0.81 10.48 -1.14
N LEU A 189 -1.49 10.69 -0.01
CA LEU A 189 -2.05 9.60 0.80
C LEU A 189 -3.18 8.84 0.08
N ILE A 190 -4.08 9.54 -0.62
CA ILE A 190 -5.07 8.93 -1.52
C ILE A 190 -4.36 8.10 -2.60
N GLY A 191 -3.29 8.64 -3.18
CA GLY A 191 -2.48 7.97 -4.19
C GLY A 191 -1.87 6.66 -3.71
N HIS A 192 -1.42 6.61 -2.46
CA HIS A 192 -0.93 5.40 -1.81
C HIS A 192 -2.01 4.30 -1.80
N PHE A 193 -3.16 4.57 -1.16
CA PHE A 193 -4.22 3.56 -1.00
C PHE A 193 -4.90 3.17 -2.33
N ILE A 194 -4.91 4.06 -3.34
CA ILE A 194 -5.30 3.66 -4.71
C ILE A 194 -4.26 2.71 -5.32
N GLY A 195 -2.97 2.97 -5.08
CA GLY A 195 -1.88 2.08 -5.47
C GLY A 195 -2.09 0.67 -4.90
N ASP A 196 -2.25 0.56 -3.58
CA ASP A 196 -2.53 -0.71 -2.89
C ASP A 196 -3.74 -1.41 -3.50
N ALA A 197 -4.81 -0.66 -3.78
CA ALA A 197 -6.05 -1.23 -4.33
C ALA A 197 -5.84 -1.82 -5.73
N ALA A 198 -4.82 -1.36 -6.47
CA ALA A 198 -4.43 -1.91 -7.76
C ALA A 198 -3.47 -3.11 -7.65
N GLN A 199 -2.89 -3.39 -6.48
CA GLN A 199 -1.97 -4.52 -6.25
C GLN A 199 -2.81 -5.80 -6.05
N PRO A 200 -2.72 -6.82 -6.93
CA PRO A 200 -3.52 -8.05 -6.83
C PRO A 200 -3.47 -8.75 -5.47
N TYR A 201 -2.30 -8.89 -4.86
CA TYR A 201 -2.07 -9.54 -3.57
C TYR A 201 -2.43 -8.67 -2.34
N HIS A 202 -2.89 -7.44 -2.53
CA HIS A 202 -3.53 -6.64 -1.47
C HIS A 202 -5.03 -6.90 -1.38
N SER A 203 -5.52 -7.88 -2.14
CA SER A 203 -6.94 -8.21 -2.25
C SER A 203 -7.26 -9.67 -1.90
N THR A 204 -6.37 -10.38 -1.19
CA THR A 204 -6.55 -11.80 -0.85
C THR A 204 -5.84 -12.18 0.44
N ALA A 205 -6.49 -13.03 1.24
CA ALA A 205 -5.91 -13.59 2.46
C ALA A 205 -4.68 -14.49 2.21
N ASP A 206 -4.54 -15.07 1.01
CA ASP A 206 -3.32 -15.77 0.56
C ASP A 206 -2.31 -14.77 -0.05
N PHE A 207 -2.12 -13.63 0.62
CA PHE A 207 -1.39 -12.47 0.10
C PHE A 207 0.03 -12.81 -0.36
N ASP A 208 0.70 -13.78 0.26
CA ASP A 208 2.05 -14.22 -0.12
C ASP A 208 2.07 -15.60 -0.78
N GLY A 209 0.91 -16.13 -1.16
CA GLY A 209 0.78 -17.33 -1.99
C GLY A 209 1.11 -18.66 -1.30
N TYR A 210 1.30 -18.69 0.02
CA TYR A 210 1.72 -19.92 0.72
C TYR A 210 0.70 -21.05 0.63
N GLU A 211 -0.60 -20.75 0.71
CA GLU A 211 -1.66 -21.78 0.63
C GLU A 211 -1.78 -22.36 -0.79
N SER A 212 -1.43 -21.58 -1.80
CA SER A 212 -1.46 -22.00 -3.21
C SER A 212 -0.14 -22.60 -3.72
N GLY A 213 0.90 -22.70 -2.89
CA GLY A 213 2.22 -23.20 -3.31
C GLY A 213 3.11 -22.14 -3.99
N HIS A 214 2.71 -20.88 -3.90
CA HIS A 214 3.37 -19.68 -4.43
C HIS A 214 4.00 -18.80 -3.32
N GLY A 215 4.41 -19.38 -2.18
CA GLY A 215 5.04 -18.66 -1.07
C GLY A 215 6.13 -17.67 -1.51
N GLY A 216 6.08 -16.41 -1.07
CA GLY A 216 7.02 -15.35 -1.44
C GLY A 216 6.67 -14.59 -2.73
N ILE A 217 5.49 -14.80 -3.32
CA ILE A 217 5.11 -14.14 -4.57
C ILE A 217 4.85 -12.65 -4.40
N HIS A 218 4.44 -12.21 -3.21
CA HIS A 218 4.02 -10.83 -2.97
C HIS A 218 5.19 -9.86 -3.19
N ALA A 219 6.26 -10.03 -2.40
CA ALA A 219 7.48 -9.23 -2.50
C ALA A 219 8.18 -9.44 -3.86
N TYR A 220 8.11 -10.66 -4.42
CA TYR A 220 8.63 -10.89 -5.76
C TYR A 220 7.95 -9.99 -6.79
N TYR A 221 6.62 -9.97 -6.82
CA TYR A 221 5.82 -9.22 -7.78
C TYR A 221 5.97 -7.70 -7.62
N GLU A 222 5.89 -7.20 -6.39
CA GLU A 222 5.76 -5.76 -6.13
C GLU A 222 7.10 -5.03 -5.95
N GLU A 223 8.16 -5.75 -5.56
CA GLU A 223 9.46 -5.16 -5.29
C GLU A 223 10.48 -5.64 -6.33
N MET A 224 10.71 -6.95 -6.39
CA MET A 224 11.80 -7.48 -7.22
C MET A 224 11.57 -7.26 -8.71
N LEU A 225 10.33 -7.45 -9.19
CA LEU A 225 9.98 -7.20 -10.59
C LEU A 225 9.85 -5.72 -10.91
N VAL A 226 9.34 -4.90 -9.99
CA VAL A 226 9.25 -3.45 -10.16
C VAL A 226 10.65 -2.83 -10.24
N ALA A 227 11.63 -3.38 -9.52
CA ALA A 227 13.03 -2.97 -9.61
C ALA A 227 13.65 -3.19 -11.01
N GLN A 228 13.11 -4.10 -11.82
CA GLN A 228 13.64 -4.40 -13.17
C GLN A 228 13.25 -3.39 -14.24
N PHE A 229 12.26 -2.53 -13.98
CA PHE A 229 11.90 -1.49 -14.94
C PHE A 229 13.04 -0.47 -15.12
N SER A 230 13.12 0.15 -16.30
CA SER A 230 14.01 1.28 -16.55
C SER A 230 13.46 2.58 -15.94
N SER A 231 14.21 3.68 -16.08
CA SER A 231 13.76 5.04 -15.75
C SER A 231 12.47 5.45 -16.47
N GLU A 232 12.15 4.81 -17.59
CA GLU A 232 11.00 5.16 -18.45
C GLU A 232 9.65 4.66 -17.94
N ILE A 233 9.62 3.96 -16.80
CA ILE A 233 8.39 3.33 -16.28
C ILE A 233 7.22 4.32 -16.14
N GLU A 234 7.50 5.57 -15.72
CA GLU A 234 6.48 6.61 -15.63
C GLU A 234 5.82 6.89 -16.99
N GLY A 235 6.64 7.03 -18.04
CA GLY A 235 6.17 7.21 -19.42
C GLY A 235 5.39 5.99 -19.93
N ASP A 236 5.85 4.78 -19.62
CA ASP A 236 5.16 3.53 -19.94
C ASP A 236 3.77 3.48 -19.28
N ILE A 237 3.66 3.86 -18.00
CA ILE A 237 2.39 3.94 -17.26
C ILE A 237 1.44 4.94 -17.93
N VAL A 238 1.91 6.16 -18.24
CA VAL A 238 1.09 7.21 -18.86
C VAL A 238 0.61 6.80 -20.25
N LYS A 239 1.50 6.22 -21.07
CA LYS A 239 1.18 5.73 -22.40
C LYS A 239 0.13 4.63 -22.34
N ASN A 240 0.34 3.63 -21.49
CA ASN A 240 -0.57 2.51 -21.35
C ASN A 240 -1.94 2.94 -20.81
N ALA A 241 -1.98 3.82 -19.79
CA ALA A 241 -3.20 4.39 -19.23
C ALA A 241 -4.08 5.07 -20.31
N LYS A 242 -3.48 5.85 -21.20
CA LYS A 242 -4.20 6.48 -22.32
C LYS A 242 -4.80 5.44 -23.26
N SER A 243 -4.08 4.35 -23.54
CA SER A 243 -4.51 3.27 -24.43
C SER A 243 -5.45 2.22 -23.83
N LEU A 244 -5.70 2.22 -22.51
CA LEU A 244 -6.60 1.24 -21.88
C LEU A 244 -8.00 1.29 -22.53
N SER A 245 -8.54 0.11 -22.82
CA SER A 245 -9.85 -0.06 -23.42
C SER A 245 -11.00 0.40 -22.50
N LYS A 246 -12.19 0.59 -23.06
CA LYS A 246 -13.41 0.91 -22.28
C LYS A 246 -13.69 -0.11 -21.18
N LYS A 247 -13.44 -1.41 -21.44
CA LYS A 247 -13.59 -2.48 -20.45
C LYS A 247 -12.56 -2.33 -19.32
N GLN A 248 -11.30 -2.07 -19.66
CA GLN A 248 -10.25 -1.86 -18.67
C GLN A 248 -10.45 -0.59 -17.84
N LYS A 249 -11.17 0.41 -18.35
CA LYS A 249 -11.55 1.64 -17.63
C LYS A 249 -12.89 1.52 -16.88
N ALA A 250 -13.52 0.34 -16.83
CA ALA A 250 -14.84 0.19 -16.23
C ALA A 250 -14.86 0.53 -14.72
N PHE A 251 -13.74 0.37 -14.02
CA PHE A 251 -13.61 0.72 -12.60
C PHE A 251 -13.89 2.21 -12.30
N LEU A 252 -13.70 3.10 -13.27
CA LEU A 252 -13.97 4.53 -13.12
C LEU A 252 -15.47 4.88 -13.04
N LYS A 253 -16.38 3.94 -13.30
CA LYS A 253 -17.84 4.18 -13.42
C LYS A 253 -18.64 4.03 -12.13
N GLY A 254 -18.00 3.80 -10.98
CA GLY A 254 -18.71 3.71 -9.70
C GLY A 254 -19.44 5.01 -9.36
N ASN A 255 -20.60 4.90 -8.69
CA ASN A 255 -21.45 6.04 -8.29
C ASN A 255 -20.83 6.87 -7.16
N SER A 256 -19.83 6.31 -6.48
CA SER A 256 -19.07 6.95 -5.41
C SER A 256 -17.59 6.61 -5.54
N PHE A 257 -16.73 7.36 -4.85
CA PHE A 257 -15.29 7.12 -4.83
C PHE A 257 -14.95 5.73 -4.26
N ILE A 258 -15.52 5.36 -3.10
CA ILE A 258 -15.31 4.01 -2.53
C ILE A 258 -15.74 2.88 -3.46
N GLU A 259 -16.81 3.06 -4.26
CA GLU A 259 -17.22 2.08 -5.27
C GLU A 259 -16.18 1.97 -6.40
N GLN A 260 -15.56 3.08 -6.82
CA GLN A 260 -14.47 3.07 -7.81
C GLN A 260 -13.23 2.32 -7.29
N ILE A 261 -12.87 2.50 -6.02
CA ILE A 261 -11.77 1.77 -5.37
C ILE A 261 -12.08 0.28 -5.28
N LYS A 262 -13.28 -0.09 -4.84
CA LYS A 262 -13.74 -1.49 -4.82
C LYS A 262 -13.69 -2.13 -6.20
N ASN A 263 -14.13 -1.41 -7.25
CA ASN A 263 -14.08 -1.91 -8.61
C ASN A 263 -12.63 -2.09 -9.10
N LEU A 264 -11.71 -1.21 -8.71
CA LEU A 264 -10.28 -1.36 -9.00
C LEU A 264 -9.73 -2.62 -8.31
N SER A 265 -9.96 -2.79 -7.01
CA SER A 265 -9.55 -4.01 -6.28
C SER A 265 -10.16 -5.27 -6.85
N THR A 266 -11.41 -5.22 -7.31
CA THR A 266 -12.06 -6.36 -7.98
C THR A 266 -11.33 -6.76 -9.25
N LEU A 267 -10.88 -5.79 -10.06
CA LEU A 267 -10.09 -6.07 -11.26
C LEU A 267 -8.74 -6.68 -10.90
N SER A 268 -8.02 -6.09 -9.95
CA SER A 268 -6.72 -6.58 -9.51
C SER A 268 -6.81 -7.97 -8.87
N HIS A 269 -7.83 -8.22 -8.06
CA HIS A 269 -8.12 -9.54 -7.50
C HIS A 269 -8.31 -10.60 -8.59
N SER A 270 -9.02 -10.26 -9.67
CA SER A 270 -9.27 -11.19 -10.78
C SER A 270 -7.99 -11.60 -11.53
N GLU A 271 -6.89 -10.87 -11.35
CA GLU A 271 -5.60 -11.16 -11.97
C GLU A 271 -4.72 -12.09 -11.13
N ILE A 272 -5.06 -12.37 -9.87
CA ILE A 272 -4.32 -13.30 -9.00
C ILE A 272 -4.13 -14.66 -9.69
N GLU A 273 -5.20 -15.26 -10.23
CA GLU A 273 -5.12 -16.56 -10.89
C GLU A 273 -4.29 -16.50 -12.18
N ILE A 274 -4.36 -15.39 -12.91
CA ILE A 274 -3.51 -15.18 -14.10
C ILE A 274 -2.04 -15.12 -13.69
N ILE A 275 -1.75 -14.44 -12.59
CA ILE A 275 -0.40 -14.26 -12.06
C ILE A 275 0.14 -15.60 -11.55
N LYS A 276 -0.63 -16.35 -10.75
CA LYS A 276 -0.25 -17.69 -10.26
C LYS A 276 0.06 -18.64 -11.41
N ASN A 277 -0.78 -18.68 -12.43
CA ASN A 277 -0.57 -19.52 -13.61
C ASN A 277 0.69 -19.13 -14.43
N LYS A 278 1.16 -17.89 -14.30
CA LYS A 278 2.35 -17.37 -14.98
C LYS A 278 3.58 -17.33 -14.09
N ASP A 279 3.45 -17.63 -12.80
CA ASP A 279 4.55 -17.59 -11.83
C ASP A 279 5.65 -18.57 -12.25
N PRO A 280 6.88 -18.10 -12.51
CA PRO A 280 7.97 -18.95 -12.97
C PRO A 280 8.58 -19.77 -11.83
N ILE A 281 7.75 -20.56 -11.15
CA ILE A 281 8.16 -21.46 -10.08
C ILE A 281 8.95 -22.64 -10.64
N LEU A 282 10.09 -22.90 -10.04
CA LEU A 282 10.90 -24.11 -10.22
C LEU A 282 10.52 -25.17 -9.18
N LYS A 283 10.21 -24.74 -7.94
CA LYS A 283 9.73 -25.60 -6.85
C LYS A 283 8.69 -24.85 -6.02
N LYS A 284 7.51 -25.46 -5.81
CA LYS A 284 6.43 -24.88 -4.99
C LYS A 284 6.89 -24.65 -3.55
N SER A 285 6.25 -23.68 -2.88
CA SER A 285 6.42 -23.46 -1.44
C SER A 285 5.88 -24.62 -0.62
N GLU A 286 6.35 -24.74 0.60
CA GLU A 286 5.91 -25.75 1.57
C GLU A 286 5.51 -25.07 2.89
N VAL A 287 4.40 -25.51 3.48
CA VAL A 287 3.99 -25.14 4.84
C VAL A 287 3.96 -26.42 5.68
N LYS A 288 4.77 -26.48 6.74
CA LYS A 288 4.84 -27.62 7.66
C LYS A 288 4.41 -27.20 9.05
N LYS A 289 3.54 -27.98 9.69
CA LYS A 289 3.15 -27.78 11.09
C LYS A 289 4.02 -28.65 11.98
N GLU A 290 4.91 -28.05 12.74
CA GLU A 290 5.81 -28.74 13.66
C GLU A 290 5.70 -28.13 15.05
N LYS A 291 5.36 -28.96 16.06
CA LYS A 291 5.24 -28.54 17.48
C LYS A 291 4.35 -27.31 17.70
N GLY A 292 3.27 -27.19 16.92
CA GLY A 292 2.35 -26.06 17.00
C GLY A 292 2.81 -24.78 16.28
N MET A 293 3.95 -24.81 15.59
CA MET A 293 4.44 -23.72 14.74
C MET A 293 4.28 -24.06 13.25
N GLU A 294 3.96 -23.05 12.45
CA GLU A 294 3.98 -23.14 10.99
C GLU A 294 5.35 -22.74 10.46
N ILE A 295 6.07 -23.71 9.90
CA ILE A 295 7.34 -23.50 9.20
C ILE A 295 7.03 -23.32 7.72
N LYS A 296 7.35 -22.14 7.21
CA LYS A 296 7.09 -21.74 5.83
C LYS A 296 8.38 -21.74 5.02
N THR A 297 8.41 -22.51 3.94
CA THR A 297 9.51 -22.50 2.95
C THR A 297 8.98 -21.84 1.68
N ALA A 298 9.57 -20.72 1.27
CA ALA A 298 9.17 -20.00 0.07
C ALA A 298 9.36 -20.84 -1.20
N ALA A 299 8.59 -20.53 -2.25
CA ALA A 299 8.76 -21.16 -3.55
C ALA A 299 10.11 -20.75 -4.17
N GLN A 300 10.77 -21.68 -4.84
CA GLN A 300 11.94 -21.38 -5.65
C GLN A 300 11.46 -20.90 -7.01
N ARG A 301 11.89 -19.70 -7.41
CA ARG A 301 11.50 -19.05 -8.66
C ARG A 301 12.69 -18.81 -9.56
N LYS A 302 12.41 -18.62 -10.85
CA LYS A 302 13.37 -17.98 -11.74
C LYS A 302 13.77 -16.58 -11.23
N PRO A 303 14.96 -16.08 -11.59
CA PRO A 303 15.38 -14.74 -11.19
C PRO A 303 14.45 -13.63 -11.72
N ALA A 304 14.46 -12.48 -11.04
CA ALA A 304 13.54 -11.37 -11.32
C ALA A 304 13.59 -10.87 -12.77
N ASN A 305 14.75 -10.86 -13.43
CA ASN A 305 14.88 -10.45 -14.83
C ASN A 305 14.13 -11.38 -15.82
N GLU A 306 13.97 -12.67 -15.49
CA GLU A 306 13.16 -13.61 -16.26
C GLU A 306 11.67 -13.45 -15.93
N GLY A 307 11.30 -13.35 -14.65
CA GLY A 307 9.91 -13.09 -14.26
C GLY A 307 9.39 -11.76 -14.80
N PHE A 308 10.24 -10.75 -14.86
CA PHE A 308 9.89 -9.42 -15.38
C PHE A 308 9.39 -9.50 -16.82
N LYS A 309 10.01 -10.32 -17.68
CA LYS A 309 9.57 -10.52 -19.07
C LYS A 309 8.14 -11.08 -19.16
N ILE A 310 7.71 -11.82 -18.15
CA ILE A 310 6.38 -12.43 -18.06
C ILE A 310 5.35 -11.43 -17.54
N PHE A 311 5.71 -10.69 -16.48
CA PHE A 311 4.77 -9.87 -15.71
C PHE A 311 4.74 -8.40 -16.10
N LYS A 312 5.74 -7.89 -16.85
CA LYS A 312 5.88 -6.45 -17.19
C LYS A 312 4.56 -5.81 -17.62
N ASN A 313 3.83 -6.45 -18.54
CA ASN A 313 2.60 -5.88 -19.09
C ASN A 313 1.44 -5.88 -18.09
N ILE A 314 1.38 -6.86 -17.19
CA ILE A 314 0.36 -6.93 -16.14
C ILE A 314 0.64 -5.81 -15.14
N ILE A 315 1.88 -5.73 -14.62
CA ILE A 315 2.32 -4.68 -13.70
C ILE A 315 2.06 -3.28 -14.26
N ILE A 316 2.47 -3.00 -15.51
CA ILE A 316 2.18 -1.71 -16.15
C ILE A 316 0.69 -1.44 -16.26
N THR A 317 -0.13 -2.47 -16.52
CA THR A 317 -1.58 -2.31 -16.58
C THR A 317 -2.15 -1.95 -15.21
N ASP A 318 -1.72 -2.60 -14.14
CA ASP A 318 -2.16 -2.34 -12.77
C ASP A 318 -1.80 -0.91 -12.34
N MET A 319 -0.53 -0.53 -12.53
CA MET A 319 -0.04 0.82 -12.26
C MET A 319 -0.75 1.89 -13.10
N SER A 320 -1.07 1.61 -14.37
CA SER A 320 -1.85 2.50 -15.22
C SER A 320 -3.29 2.70 -14.75
N ARG A 321 -3.94 1.64 -14.25
CA ARG A 321 -5.29 1.75 -13.67
C ARG A 321 -5.27 2.60 -12.40
N ALA A 322 -4.29 2.38 -11.52
CA ALA A 322 -4.08 3.20 -10.34
C ALA A 322 -3.88 4.68 -10.71
N ALA A 323 -2.92 4.99 -11.59
CA ALA A 323 -2.62 6.36 -12.01
C ALA A 323 -3.84 7.08 -12.63
N LEU A 324 -4.69 6.36 -13.39
CA LEU A 324 -5.94 6.91 -13.91
C LEU A 324 -6.96 7.25 -12.81
N LEU A 325 -7.16 6.35 -11.84
CA LEU A 325 -8.09 6.63 -10.73
C LEU A 325 -7.59 7.80 -9.89
N ILE A 326 -6.27 7.86 -9.62
CA ILE A 326 -5.63 8.97 -8.91
C ILE A 326 -5.90 10.28 -9.64
N ALA A 327 -5.62 10.34 -10.95
CA ALA A 327 -5.84 11.55 -11.74
C ALA A 327 -7.30 12.02 -11.72
N GLN A 328 -8.25 11.09 -11.90
CA GLN A 328 -9.68 11.40 -11.82
C GLN A 328 -10.09 11.89 -10.42
N THR A 329 -9.54 11.27 -9.37
CA THR A 329 -9.86 11.59 -7.97
C THR A 329 -9.31 12.95 -7.56
N TRP A 330 -8.07 13.26 -7.93
CA TRP A 330 -7.48 14.58 -7.67
C TRP A 330 -8.21 15.68 -8.44
N GLU A 331 -8.59 15.43 -9.70
CA GLU A 331 -9.36 16.37 -10.51
C GLU A 331 -10.74 16.65 -9.90
N SER A 332 -11.51 15.61 -9.56
CA SER A 332 -12.83 15.78 -8.96
C SER A 332 -12.77 16.43 -7.57
N SER A 333 -11.74 16.11 -6.78
CA SER A 333 -11.50 16.75 -5.48
C SER A 333 -11.19 18.23 -5.65
N TYR A 334 -10.29 18.58 -6.57
CA TYR A 334 -9.94 19.98 -6.87
C TYR A 334 -11.16 20.81 -7.31
N GLU A 335 -12.00 20.24 -8.17
CA GLU A 335 -13.24 20.88 -8.60
C GLU A 335 -14.22 21.05 -7.42
N ALA A 336 -14.39 20.02 -6.59
CA ALA A 336 -15.27 20.06 -5.42
C ALA A 336 -14.82 21.09 -4.37
N LEU A 337 -13.51 21.33 -4.27
CA LEU A 337 -12.89 22.38 -3.46
C LEU A 337 -13.14 23.80 -3.99
N GLY A 338 -13.76 23.95 -5.16
CA GLY A 338 -14.02 25.23 -5.79
C GLY A 338 -12.91 25.71 -6.71
N SER A 339 -12.01 24.82 -7.15
CA SER A 339 -10.86 25.13 -8.01
C SER A 339 -10.00 26.29 -7.47
N PRO A 340 -9.42 26.14 -6.25
CA PRO A 340 -8.60 27.20 -5.66
C PRO A 340 -7.45 27.58 -6.59
N LYS A 341 -7.09 28.87 -6.64
CA LYS A 341 -6.05 29.40 -7.55
C LYS A 341 -4.63 28.94 -7.15
N LEU A 342 -4.27 27.70 -7.48
CA LEU A 342 -3.03 27.05 -7.04
C LEU A 342 -1.76 27.73 -7.56
N SER A 343 -1.87 28.52 -8.63
CA SER A 343 -0.78 29.36 -9.12
C SER A 343 -0.23 30.35 -8.07
N ALA A 344 -1.01 30.69 -7.05
CA ALA A 344 -0.59 31.55 -5.93
C ALA A 344 0.29 30.82 -4.89
N TYR A 345 0.33 29.49 -4.86
CA TYR A 345 1.14 28.73 -3.90
C TYR A 345 2.57 28.53 -4.42
N LYS A 346 3.57 29.10 -3.74
CA LYS A 346 5.01 29.00 -4.10
C LYS A 346 5.89 28.48 -2.97
N SER A 347 5.34 27.83 -1.94
CA SER A 347 6.15 27.25 -0.88
C SER A 347 6.98 26.06 -1.38
N TYR A 348 8.25 26.03 -0.94
CA TYR A 348 9.24 25.00 -1.23
C TYR A 348 9.49 24.06 -0.04
N ARG A 349 8.58 24.03 0.95
CA ARG A 349 8.73 23.20 2.15
C ARG A 349 8.98 21.73 1.78
N TYR A 350 10.08 21.18 2.29
CA TYR A 350 10.48 19.78 2.14
C TYR A 350 11.43 19.39 3.30
N PRO A 351 11.40 18.15 3.84
CA PRO A 351 10.56 17.01 3.47
C PRO A 351 9.11 17.13 3.95
N PHE A 352 8.22 16.36 3.31
CA PHE A 352 6.82 16.22 3.71
C PHE A 352 6.65 14.99 4.60
N THR A 353 6.62 15.13 5.92
CA THR A 353 6.35 14.01 6.84
C THR A 353 5.06 14.28 7.60
N PRO A 354 3.88 14.03 6.99
CA PRO A 354 2.62 14.22 7.68
C PRO A 354 2.52 13.27 8.87
N ASP A 355 1.93 13.78 9.94
CA ASP A 355 1.59 12.98 11.11
C ASP A 355 0.66 11.82 10.71
N PHE A 356 0.69 10.76 11.52
CA PHE A 356 -0.26 9.66 11.36
C PHE A 356 -1.68 10.17 11.56
N VAL A 357 -2.54 9.93 10.58
CA VAL A 357 -3.96 10.25 10.67
C VAL A 357 -4.69 9.03 11.19
N GLU A 358 -5.30 9.12 12.37
CA GLU A 358 -6.06 8.00 12.96
C GLU A 358 -7.18 7.51 12.05
N VAL A 359 -7.47 6.22 12.13
CA VAL A 359 -8.56 5.59 11.36
C VAL A 359 -9.90 5.94 11.99
N ASN A 360 -10.78 6.63 11.25
CA ASN A 360 -12.03 7.17 11.81
C ASN A 360 -13.30 6.34 11.54
N TYR A 361 -13.18 5.22 10.82
CA TYR A 361 -14.31 4.36 10.45
C TYR A 361 -14.40 3.05 11.25
N VAL A 362 -13.38 2.73 12.06
CA VAL A 362 -13.31 1.50 12.90
C VAL A 362 -13.74 1.77 14.35
N THR A 363 -13.77 3.03 14.81
CA THR A 363 -14.09 3.37 16.19
C THR A 363 -15.48 4.00 16.32
N ASN A 364 -16.30 3.51 17.25
CA ASN A 364 -17.46 4.24 17.77
C ASN A 364 -16.99 5.28 18.83
N GLU A 365 -17.19 6.56 18.53
CA GLU A 365 -17.39 7.73 19.41
C GLU A 365 -16.48 8.02 20.64
N ALA A 366 -15.43 7.26 20.95
CA ALA A 366 -14.66 7.44 22.20
C ALA A 366 -13.17 7.84 22.08
N SER A 367 -12.68 8.34 20.94
CA SER A 367 -11.25 8.73 20.78
C SER A 367 -10.99 10.21 20.44
N ASN A 368 -11.88 11.13 20.80
CA ASN A 368 -11.52 12.56 20.92
C ASN A 368 -10.64 12.83 22.16
N LYS A 369 -9.61 12.00 22.38
CA LYS A 369 -8.49 12.33 23.26
C LYS A 369 -7.28 12.43 22.38
N GLU A 370 -6.88 13.68 22.11
CA GLU A 370 -5.53 13.97 21.62
C GLU A 370 -4.54 13.12 22.41
N ILE A 371 -3.81 12.26 21.72
CA ILE A 371 -2.65 11.59 22.28
C ILE A 371 -1.62 12.72 22.49
N PRO A 372 -1.27 13.09 23.73
CA PRO A 372 -0.30 14.14 23.95
C PRO A 372 1.03 13.68 23.35
N ASN A 373 1.64 14.57 22.56
CA ASN A 373 2.98 14.37 22.06
C ASN A 373 3.91 14.15 23.27
N LYS A 374 4.54 12.97 23.36
CA LYS A 374 5.39 12.59 24.49
C LYS A 374 6.70 13.37 24.56
N ASP A 375 6.92 14.30 23.64
CA ASP A 375 8.16 15.08 23.54
C ASP A 375 8.12 16.47 24.20
N GLU A 376 7.03 16.87 24.87
CA GLU A 376 6.99 18.12 25.67
C GLU A 376 7.33 17.94 27.16
N LYS A 377 8.21 16.98 27.48
CA LYS A 377 8.90 16.97 28.79
C LYS A 377 10.41 16.87 28.60
N LYS A 378 11.03 18.02 28.34
CA LYS A 378 12.33 18.38 28.90
C LYS A 378 12.52 19.89 28.93
#